data_AF-A0A3D5UYY6-F1
#
_entry.id   AF-A0A3D5UYY6-F1
#
_cell.length_a   1.000
_cell.length_b   1.000
_cell.length_c   1.000
_cell.angle_alpha   90.00
_cell.angle_beta   90.00
_cell.angle_gamma   90.00
#
_symmetry.space_group_name_H-M   'P 1'
#
loop_
_entity.id
_entity.type
_entity.pdbx_description
1 polymer ?
#
loop_
_entity_poly.entity_id
_entity_poly.type
_entity_poly.pdbx_seq_one_letter_code
_entity_poly.pdbx_strand_id
1 'polypeptide(L)'
;GVIPPIFASSLLLLPITIANFTSGQGPDWLNTVTALLGHGQPLYMAFYAAGIIFFAFFYTAIVFNPQDTADNLKKYGGFIPGIRPGQRTAEHIDYVLTRLTVVGALYLTIVCLLPEILISQYSVP
;
A
#
# COMPACT_ATOMS: atom_id res chain seq x y z
N GLY A 1 -0.42 9.23 -5.73
CA GLY A 1 -0.09 8.36 -4.59
C GLY A 1 -1.24 8.09 -3.62
N VAL A 2 -2.49 8.44 -3.94
CA VAL A 2 -3.66 8.19 -3.06
C VAL A 2 -4.32 6.82 -3.25
N ILE A 3 -3.96 6.09 -4.30
CA ILE A 3 -4.56 4.79 -4.66
C ILE A 3 -4.23 3.67 -3.64
N PRO A 4 -2.97 3.50 -3.16
CA PRO A 4 -2.64 2.41 -2.24
C PRO A 4 -3.42 2.45 -0.91
N PRO A 5 -3.58 3.60 -0.22
CA PRO A 5 -4.40 3.68 0.98
C PRO A 5 -5.88 3.38 0.75
N ILE A 6 -6.43 3.75 -0.42
CA ILE A 6 -7.82 3.49 -0.78
C ILE A 6 -8.07 1.99 -1.02
N PHE A 7 -7.12 1.27 -1.64
CA PHE A 7 -7.22 -0.18 -1.77
C PHE A 7 -7.07 -0.91 -0.44
N ALA A 8 -6.17 -0.44 0.42
CA ALA A 8 -6.03 -0.99 1.77
C ALA A 8 -7.32 -0.81 2.59
N SER A 9 -7.93 0.36 2.56
CA SER A 9 -9.18 0.62 3.30
C SER A 9 -10.37 -0.14 2.70
N SER A 10 -10.51 -0.21 1.37
CA SER A 10 -11.60 -0.96 0.75
C SER A 10 -11.52 -2.46 1.01
N LEU A 11 -10.31 -3.05 1.01
CA LEU A 11 -10.10 -4.45 1.34
C LEU A 11 -10.48 -4.76 2.79
N LEU A 12 -10.14 -3.86 3.73
CA LEU A 12 -10.49 -4.02 5.14
C LEU A 12 -11.98 -3.78 5.43
N LEU A 13 -12.65 -2.93 4.64
CA LEU A 13 -14.07 -2.64 4.80
C LEU A 13 -14.99 -3.79 4.33
N LEU A 14 -14.54 -4.62 3.38
CA LEU A 14 -15.32 -5.77 2.88
C LEU A 14 -15.72 -6.77 3.98
N PRO A 15 -14.80 -7.34 4.79
CA PRO A 15 -15.17 -8.27 5.85
C PRO A 15 -16.00 -7.62 6.95
N ILE A 16 -15.73 -6.35 7.27
CA ILE A 16 -16.53 -5.58 8.23
C ILE A 16 -17.98 -5.42 7.72
N THR A 17 -18.15 -5.14 6.43
CA THR A 17 -19.48 -5.01 5.82
C THR A 17 -20.23 -6.34 5.87
N ILE A 18 -19.58 -7.45 5.45
CA ILE A 18 -20.18 -8.79 5.50
C ILE A 18 -20.60 -9.15 6.93
N ALA A 19 -19.74 -8.89 7.92
CA ALA A 19 -20.06 -9.18 9.30
C ALA A 19 -21.21 -8.35 9.87
N ASN A 20 -21.29 -7.06 9.52
CA ASN A 20 -22.42 -6.20 9.88
C ASN A 20 -23.74 -6.71 9.27
N PHE A 21 -23.71 -7.18 8.01
CA PHE A 21 -24.88 -7.80 7.38
C PHE A 21 -25.27 -9.14 8.04
N THR A 22 -24.34 -9.83 8.68
CA THR A 22 -24.59 -11.13 9.32
C THR A 22 -25.07 -11.01 10.78
N SER A 23 -25.19 -9.80 11.33
CA SER A 23 -25.87 -9.43 12.61
C SER A 23 -26.11 -10.56 13.64
N GLY A 24 -25.04 -11.23 14.09
CA GLY A 24 -25.10 -12.25 15.15
C GLY A 24 -25.53 -13.66 14.74
N GLN A 25 -25.71 -13.96 13.44
CA GLN A 25 -26.00 -15.33 12.94
C GLN A 25 -24.78 -16.01 12.29
N GLY A 26 -23.63 -15.33 12.23
CA GLY A 26 -22.36 -15.91 11.78
C GLY A 26 -21.66 -16.69 12.91
N PRO A 27 -20.82 -17.69 12.59
CA PRO A 27 -20.05 -18.44 13.59
C PRO A 27 -19.17 -17.52 14.45
N ASP A 28 -18.98 -17.85 15.74
CA ASP A 28 -18.35 -16.98 16.75
C ASP A 28 -16.96 -16.41 16.36
N TRP A 29 -16.24 -17.12 15.50
CA TRP A 29 -14.96 -16.65 14.96
C TRP A 29 -15.11 -15.39 14.09
N LEU A 30 -16.21 -15.23 13.36
CA LEU A 30 -16.49 -14.03 12.55
C LEU A 30 -16.71 -12.80 13.43
N ASN A 31 -17.46 -12.96 14.52
CA ASN A 31 -17.68 -11.89 15.51
C ASN A 31 -16.38 -11.53 16.26
N THR A 32 -15.53 -12.53 16.53
CA THR A 32 -14.22 -12.32 17.16
C THR A 32 -13.25 -11.60 16.22
N VAL A 33 -13.24 -11.97 14.94
CA VAL A 33 -12.42 -11.32 13.91
C VAL A 33 -12.87 -9.87 13.68
N THR A 34 -14.17 -9.58 13.69
CA THR A 34 -14.65 -8.21 13.51
C THR A 34 -14.50 -7.35 14.75
N ALA A 35 -14.59 -7.94 15.95
CA ALA A 35 -14.16 -7.28 17.17
C ALA A 35 -12.67 -6.93 17.09
N LEU A 36 -11.82 -7.85 16.61
CA LEU A 36 -10.37 -7.66 16.47
C LEU A 36 -9.95 -6.68 15.36
N LEU A 37 -10.78 -6.55 14.32
CA LEU A 37 -10.63 -5.60 13.20
C LEU A 37 -11.46 -4.31 13.39
N GLY A 38 -11.98 -4.06 14.59
CA GLY A 38 -12.64 -2.80 14.92
C GLY A 38 -11.66 -1.61 14.82
N HIS A 39 -12.17 -0.46 14.39
CA HIS A 39 -11.39 0.79 14.37
C HIS A 39 -10.81 1.06 15.77
N GLY A 40 -9.53 1.46 15.80
CA GLY A 40 -8.82 1.78 17.04
C GLY A 40 -8.10 0.60 17.70
N GLN A 41 -8.20 -0.62 17.18
CA GLN A 41 -7.40 -1.74 17.68
C GLN A 41 -5.99 -1.79 17.06
N PRO A 42 -4.96 -2.13 17.84
CA PRO A 42 -3.59 -2.21 17.34
C PRO A 42 -3.40 -3.28 16.24
N LEU A 43 -4.24 -4.33 16.25
CA LEU A 43 -4.25 -5.34 15.20
C LEU A 43 -4.70 -4.76 13.85
N TYR A 44 -5.78 -3.98 13.84
CA TYR A 44 -6.28 -3.29 12.64
C TYR A 44 -5.22 -2.35 12.06
N MET A 45 -4.57 -1.56 12.90
CA MET A 45 -3.47 -0.66 12.49
C MET A 45 -2.31 -1.39 11.84
N ALA A 46 -1.90 -2.54 12.41
CA ALA A 46 -0.82 -3.34 11.85
C ALA A 46 -1.19 -3.90 10.47
N PHE A 47 -2.41 -4.43 10.30
CA PHE A 47 -2.89 -4.92 9.01
C PHE A 47 -3.09 -3.80 7.99
N TYR A 48 -3.59 -2.64 8.42
CA TYR A 48 -3.75 -1.47 7.55
C TYR A 48 -2.39 -0.94 7.09
N ALA A 49 -1.43 -0.83 8.00
CA ALA A 49 -0.06 -0.44 7.67
C ALA A 49 0.61 -1.42 6.69
N ALA A 50 0.51 -2.71 6.97
CA ALA A 50 1.02 -3.75 6.07
C ALA A 50 0.34 -3.71 4.70
N GLY A 51 -0.98 -3.50 4.67
CA GLY A 51 -1.77 -3.33 3.46
C GLY A 51 -1.32 -2.13 2.63
N ILE A 52 -1.11 -0.96 3.25
CA ILE A 52 -0.61 0.24 2.57
C ILE A 52 0.75 -0.03 1.94
N ILE A 53 1.69 -0.63 2.68
CA ILE A 53 3.03 -0.94 2.17
C ILE A 53 2.92 -1.92 1.00
N PHE A 54 2.18 -3.02 1.18
CA PHE A 54 1.97 -4.02 0.14
C PHE A 54 1.40 -3.42 -1.15
N PHE A 55 0.30 -2.67 -1.04
CA PHE A 55 -0.34 -2.04 -2.19
C PHE A 55 0.50 -0.92 -2.80
N ALA A 56 1.35 -0.24 -2.02
CA ALA A 56 2.27 0.76 -2.56
C ALA A 56 3.29 0.10 -3.51
N PHE A 57 3.92 -0.99 -3.07
CA PHE A 57 4.82 -1.78 -3.93
C PHE A 57 4.11 -2.38 -5.12
N PHE A 58 2.96 -3.01 -4.89
CA PHE A 58 2.17 -3.66 -5.94
C PHE A 58 1.72 -2.67 -7.02
N TYR A 59 1.21 -1.50 -6.63
CA TYR A 59 0.81 -0.45 -7.57
C TYR A 59 2.01 0.07 -8.37
N THR A 60 3.15 0.31 -7.73
CA THR A 60 4.34 0.78 -8.44
C THR A 60 4.87 -0.24 -9.44
N ALA A 61 4.89 -1.53 -9.09
CA ALA A 61 5.38 -2.59 -9.98
C ALA A 61 4.47 -2.82 -11.20
N ILE A 62 3.16 -2.62 -11.07
CA ILE A 62 2.22 -2.76 -12.19
C ILE A 62 2.28 -1.55 -13.13
N VAL A 63 2.38 -0.35 -12.57
CA VAL A 63 2.32 0.89 -13.37
C VAL A 63 3.67 1.22 -14.00
N PHE A 64 4.78 0.94 -13.31
CA PHE A 64 6.12 1.23 -13.79
C PHE A 64 6.84 -0.04 -14.20
N ASN A 65 6.97 -0.26 -15.52
CA ASN A 65 7.86 -1.28 -16.06
C ASN A 65 9.25 -0.66 -16.35
N PRO A 66 10.32 -1.02 -15.62
CA PRO A 66 11.66 -0.47 -15.83
C PRO A 66 12.25 -0.79 -17.21
N GLN A 67 11.89 -1.95 -17.79
CA GLN A 67 12.35 -2.34 -19.13
C GLN A 67 11.73 -1.46 -20.20
N ASP A 68 10.41 -1.29 -20.20
CA ASP A 68 9.72 -0.43 -21.15
C ASP A 68 10.19 1.02 -21.02
N THR A 69 10.45 1.48 -19.79
CA THR A 69 10.96 2.84 -19.54
C THR A 69 12.37 3.03 -20.12
N ALA A 70 13.25 2.04 -19.95
CA ALA A 70 14.59 2.07 -20.52
C ALA A 70 14.59 2.01 -22.05
N ASP A 71 13.71 1.20 -22.65
CA ASP A 71 13.57 1.10 -24.10
C ASP A 71 12.97 2.36 -24.71
N ASN A 72 11.97 2.96 -24.07
CA ASN A 72 11.45 4.27 -24.45
C ASN A 72 12.54 5.34 -24.38
N LEU A 73 13.31 5.39 -23.28
CA LEU A 73 14.41 6.35 -23.13
C LEU A 73 15.41 6.25 -24.28
N LYS A 74 15.81 5.02 -24.65
CA LYS A 74 16.68 4.75 -25.80
C LYS A 74 16.04 5.18 -27.12
N LYS A 75 14.75 4.91 -27.32
CA LYS A 75 14.01 5.26 -28.55
C LYS A 75 13.89 6.77 -28.76
N TYR A 76 13.79 7.55 -27.68
CA TYR A 76 13.77 9.02 -27.72
C TYR A 76 15.18 9.65 -27.76
N GLY A 77 16.24 8.86 -27.93
CA GLY A 77 17.63 9.33 -27.95
C GLY A 77 18.19 9.75 -26.58
N GLY A 78 17.46 9.47 -25.50
CA GLY A 78 17.90 9.69 -24.13
C GLY A 78 18.84 8.58 -23.66
N PHE A 79 19.75 8.92 -22.76
CA PHE A 79 20.62 7.95 -22.09
C PHE A 79 20.96 8.44 -20.69
N ILE A 80 21.20 7.50 -19.77
CA ILE A 80 21.65 7.83 -18.43
C ILE A 80 23.19 7.95 -18.47
N PRO A 81 23.77 9.11 -18.14
CA PRO A 81 25.22 9.29 -18.17
C PRO A 81 25.92 8.29 -17.25
N GLY A 82 26.92 7.58 -17.77
CA GLY A 82 27.66 6.55 -17.05
C GLY A 82 27.07 5.14 -17.14
N ILE A 83 25.91 4.93 -17.75
CA ILE A 83 25.25 3.62 -17.89
C ILE A 83 25.02 3.29 -19.36
N ARG A 84 25.39 2.07 -19.78
CA ARG A 84 25.18 1.63 -21.17
C ARG A 84 23.66 1.48 -21.44
N PRO A 85 23.12 2.08 -22.53
CA PRO A 85 21.70 1.98 -22.86
C PRO A 85 21.21 0.53 -23.02
N GLY A 86 20.01 0.23 -22.53
CA GLY A 86 19.39 -1.10 -22.56
C GLY A 86 19.25 -1.69 -21.16
N GLN A 87 19.61 -2.98 -20.98
CA GLN A 87 19.37 -3.72 -19.75
C GLN A 87 19.98 -3.08 -18.49
N ARG A 88 21.19 -2.48 -18.60
CA ARG A 88 21.83 -1.77 -17.48
C ARG A 88 21.06 -0.53 -17.04
N THR A 89 20.36 0.12 -17.97
CA THR A 89 19.51 1.28 -17.69
C THR A 89 18.24 0.84 -16.96
N ALA A 90 17.64 -0.28 -17.38
CA ALA A 90 16.48 -0.85 -16.69
C ALA A 90 16.82 -1.28 -15.25
N GLU A 91 17.96 -1.95 -15.03
CA GLU A 91 18.45 -2.30 -13.68
C GLU A 91 18.62 -1.06 -12.78
N HIS A 92 19.13 0.03 -13.34
CA HIS A 92 19.31 1.27 -12.58
C HIS A 92 17.98 1.94 -12.24
N ILE A 93 17.06 1.99 -13.20
CA ILE A 93 15.70 2.53 -12.99
C ILE A 93 14.99 1.71 -11.91
N ASP A 94 15.06 0.38 -11.97
CA ASP A 94 14.46 -0.51 -10.97
C ASP A 94 15.04 -0.30 -9.55
N TYR A 95 16.36 -0.17 -9.45
CA TYR A 95 17.03 0.13 -8.18
C TYR A 95 16.57 1.46 -7.57
N VAL A 96 16.46 2.50 -8.39
CA VAL A 96 16.01 3.83 -7.96
C VAL A 96 14.52 3.80 -7.58
N LEU A 97 13.68 3.17 -8.40
CA LEU A 97 12.25 3.00 -8.13
C LEU A 97 12.02 2.27 -6.82
N THR A 98 12.69 1.15 -6.58
CA THR A 98 12.54 0.37 -5.35
C THR A 98 12.84 1.22 -4.12
N ARG A 99 13.93 1.99 -4.12
CA ARG A 99 14.30 2.86 -2.99
C ARG A 99 13.31 4.00 -2.78
N LEU A 100 12.87 4.63 -3.86
CA LEU A 100 11.85 5.67 -3.80
C LEU A 100 10.52 5.12 -3.25
N THR A 101 10.13 3.92 -3.68
CA THR A 101 8.92 3.24 -3.20
C THR A 101 9.04 2.88 -1.72
N VAL A 102 10.20 2.41 -1.23
CA VAL A 102 10.40 2.14 0.22
C VAL A 102 10.13 3.40 1.05
N VAL A 103 10.76 4.52 0.68
CA VAL A 103 10.62 5.79 1.41
C VAL A 103 9.19 6.34 1.27
N GLY A 104 8.63 6.27 0.07
CA GLY A 104 7.26 6.73 -0.21
C GLY A 104 6.20 5.90 0.51
N ALA A 105 6.35 4.58 0.55
CA ALA A 105 5.48 3.68 1.29
C ALA A 105 5.52 4.01 2.77
N LEU A 106 6.72 4.12 3.36
CA LEU A 106 6.88 4.46 4.78
C LEU A 106 6.25 5.81 5.13
N TYR A 107 6.44 6.83 4.28
CA TYR A 107 5.79 8.13 4.43
C TYR A 107 4.25 8.02 4.39
N LEU A 108 3.70 7.32 3.40
CA LEU A 108 2.26 7.11 3.29
C LEU A 108 1.68 6.36 4.50
N THR A 109 2.38 5.34 4.99
CA THR A 109 1.97 4.58 6.16
C THR A 109 1.89 5.47 7.40
N ILE A 110 2.89 6.32 7.63
CA ILE A 110 2.89 7.26 8.77
C ILE A 110 1.73 8.25 8.68
N VAL A 111 1.52 8.84 7.50
CA VAL A 111 0.44 9.83 7.30
C VAL A 111 -0.94 9.21 7.50
N CYS A 112 -1.15 7.98 7.04
CA CYS A 112 -2.42 7.27 7.21
C CYS A 112 -2.62 6.71 8.63
N LEU A 113 -1.55 6.35 9.35
CA LEU A 113 -1.65 5.89 10.74
C LEU A 113 -1.91 7.02 11.73
N LEU A 114 -1.53 8.26 11.41
CA LEU A 114 -1.70 9.42 12.28
C LEU A 114 -3.17 9.62 12.72
N PRO A 115 -4.18 9.66 11.83
CA PRO A 115 -5.58 9.74 12.22
C PRO A 115 -6.05 8.48 12.97
N GLU A 116 -5.59 7.29 12.59
CA GLU A 116 -5.94 6.02 13.23
C GLU A 116 -5.54 6.02 14.72
N ILE A 117 -4.33 6.49 15.02
CA ILE A 117 -3.77 6.57 16.38
C ILE A 117 -4.52 7.62 17.20
N LEU A 118 -4.88 8.75 16.59
CA LEU A 118 -5.71 9.78 17.24
C LEU A 118 -7.09 9.22 17.63
N ILE A 119 -7.72 8.44 16.75
CA ILE A 119 -9.02 7.82 17.02
C ILE A 119 -8.90 6.75 18.13
N SER A 120 -7.85 5.95 18.12
CA SER A 120 -7.58 4.89 19.12
C SER A 120 -7.35 5.44 20.53
N GLN A 121 -6.57 6.51 20.67
CA GLN A 121 -6.19 7.06 21.99
C GLN A 121 -7.16 8.11 22.52
N TYR A 122 -7.82 8.89 21.66
CA TYR A 122 -8.64 10.02 22.09
C TYR A 122 -10.16 9.82 22.01
N SER A 123 -10.67 8.70 21.46
CA SER A 123 -12.12 8.41 21.39
C SER A 123 -12.97 9.64 21.01
N VAL A 124 -12.49 10.47 20.09
CA VAL A 124 -13.29 11.59 19.56
C VAL A 124 -14.04 11.04 18.34
N PRO A 125 -15.38 11.23 18.27
CA PRO A 125 -16.21 10.67 17.20
C PRO A 125 -15.78 11.08 15.79
#